data_AF-A0A6J6I507-F1
#
_entry.id   AF-A0A6J6I507-F1
#
_cell.length_a   1.000
_cell.length_b   1.000
_cell.length_c   1.000
_cell.angle_alpha   90.00
_cell.angle_beta   90.00
_cell.angle_gamma   90.00
#
_symmetry.space_group_name_H-M   'P 1'
#
loop_
_entity.id
_entity.type
_entity.pdbx_description
1 polymer ?
#
loop_
_entity_poly.entity_id
_entity_poly.type
_entity_poly.pdbx_seq_one_letter_code
_entity_poly.pdbx_strand_id
1 'polypeptide(L)'
;MSDPSLLVTVPTHDDKDLAPAGKSSYYILFPTPNLTADIDWKVQASKYRDQMIRTMEERGYTGFNDSIEVEQMTTPLDWQAQGMEAGAPFAAAHTFFQTGPFRPRNMAQGFENVVFAGSGTQPGVGVPMVLISGRLAAERIVGPVL
;
A
#
# COMPACT_ATOMS: atom_id res chain seq x y z
N MET A 1 12.77 -2.36 14.86
CA MET A 1 12.48 -0.91 14.96
C MET A 1 12.04 -0.66 16.40
N SER A 2 12.61 0.34 17.08
CA SER A 2 12.32 0.61 18.51
C SER A 2 11.09 1.49 18.72
N ASP A 3 10.74 2.35 17.76
CA ASP A 3 9.59 3.25 17.83
C ASP A 3 8.96 3.42 16.42
N PRO A 4 8.01 2.56 16.02
CA PRO A 4 7.44 2.60 14.68
C PRO A 4 6.39 3.71 14.53
N SER A 5 6.36 4.35 13.37
CA SER A 5 5.19 5.13 12.95
C SER A 5 4.07 4.17 12.53
N LEU A 6 2.82 4.50 12.82
CA LEU A 6 1.66 3.68 12.49
C LEU A 6 0.52 4.56 12.03
N LEU A 7 -0.22 4.07 11.04
CA LEU A 7 -1.45 4.70 10.56
C LEU A 7 -2.62 3.84 11.03
N VAL A 8 -3.56 4.46 11.74
CA VAL A 8 -4.81 3.85 12.15
C VAL A 8 -5.95 4.64 11.52
N THR A 9 -6.78 3.98 10.75
CA THR A 9 -7.98 4.54 10.14
C THR A 9 -9.20 3.79 10.68
N VAL A 10 -10.19 4.54 11.17
CA VAL A 10 -11.40 3.98 11.78
C VAL A 10 -12.60 4.56 11.03
N PRO A 11 -12.94 4.01 9.84
CA PRO A 11 -13.96 4.60 8.98
C PRO A 11 -15.36 4.59 9.61
N THR A 12 -15.59 3.77 10.64
CA THR A 12 -16.87 3.75 11.37
C THR A 12 -17.16 4.99 12.21
N HIS A 13 -16.18 5.89 12.38
CA HIS A 13 -16.46 7.23 12.91
C HIS A 13 -17.27 8.10 11.93
N ASP A 14 -17.03 7.92 10.63
CA ASP A 14 -17.70 8.68 9.57
C ASP A 14 -18.95 7.94 9.05
N ASP A 15 -18.85 6.61 8.89
CA ASP A 15 -19.94 5.76 8.39
C ASP A 15 -20.16 4.55 9.31
N LYS A 16 -21.18 4.65 10.15
CA LYS A 16 -21.52 3.62 11.15
C LYS A 16 -22.00 2.31 10.53
N ASP A 17 -22.41 2.29 9.27
CA ASP A 17 -22.91 1.09 8.60
C ASP A 17 -21.77 0.15 8.15
N LEU A 18 -20.51 0.59 8.25
CA LEU A 18 -19.32 -0.21 7.94
C LEU A 18 -18.96 -1.24 9.01
N ALA A 19 -19.70 -1.30 10.13
CA ALA A 19 -19.60 -2.35 11.12
C ALA A 19 -20.95 -2.63 11.80
N PRO A 20 -21.13 -3.79 12.44
CA PRO A 20 -22.30 -4.06 13.26
C PRO A 20 -22.48 -3.02 14.38
N ALA A 21 -23.72 -2.85 14.86
CA ALA A 21 -24.02 -1.91 15.93
C ALA A 21 -23.15 -2.15 17.17
N GLY A 22 -22.51 -1.08 17.68
CA GLY A 22 -21.60 -1.14 18.82
C GLY A 22 -20.21 -1.68 18.51
N LYS A 23 -19.86 -1.90 17.23
CA LYS A 23 -18.54 -2.34 16.76
C LYS A 23 -17.89 -1.24 15.91
N SER A 24 -16.60 -1.40 15.67
CA SER A 24 -15.80 -0.52 14.82
C SER A 24 -14.98 -1.35 13.83
N SER A 25 -14.79 -0.81 12.63
CA SER A 25 -13.87 -1.35 11.64
C SER A 25 -12.55 -0.59 11.74
N TYR A 26 -11.43 -1.31 11.78
CA TYR A 26 -10.09 -0.74 11.86
C TYR A 26 -9.28 -1.15 10.63
N TYR A 27 -8.67 -0.18 9.97
CA TYR A 27 -7.58 -0.40 9.03
C TYR A 27 -6.28 0.14 9.65
N ILE A 28 -5.30 -0.73 9.79
CA ILE A 28 -4.04 -0.41 10.45
C ILE A 28 -2.88 -0.76 9.51
N LEU A 29 -1.96 0.19 9.34
CA LEU A 29 -0.78 0.04 8.49
C LEU A 29 0.49 0.22 9.33
N PHE A 30 1.36 -0.79 9.25
CA PHE A 30 2.68 -0.79 9.84
C PHE A 30 3.77 -0.74 8.75
N PRO A 31 4.83 0.06 8.93
CA PRO A 31 5.91 0.14 7.97
C PRO A 31 6.82 -1.08 8.05
N THR A 32 7.00 -1.78 6.93
CA THR A 32 7.89 -2.94 6.86
C THR A 32 8.85 -2.82 5.68
N PRO A 33 10.03 -3.46 5.76
CA PRO A 33 10.81 -3.73 4.56
C PRO A 33 10.00 -4.56 3.56
N ASN A 34 10.32 -4.41 2.27
CA ASN A 34 9.78 -5.26 1.22
C ASN A 34 10.52 -6.62 1.18
N LEU A 35 10.19 -7.46 0.21
CA LEU A 35 10.74 -8.82 0.10
C LEU A 35 12.20 -8.91 -0.39
N THR A 36 12.87 -7.78 -0.68
CA THR A 36 14.32 -7.80 -0.93
C THR A 36 15.13 -7.81 0.36
N ALA A 37 14.50 -7.57 1.51
CA ALA A 37 15.14 -7.73 2.81
C ALA A 37 15.21 -9.22 3.20
N ASP A 38 16.26 -9.59 3.95
CA ASP A 38 16.43 -10.95 4.48
C ASP A 38 15.51 -11.18 5.70
N ILE A 39 14.21 -11.32 5.42
CA ILE A 39 13.15 -11.50 6.41
C ILE A 39 12.22 -12.63 5.96
N ASP A 40 12.17 -13.71 6.75
CA ASP A 40 11.17 -14.76 6.56
C ASP A 40 9.81 -14.31 7.13
N TRP A 41 8.98 -13.75 6.27
CA TRP A 41 7.64 -13.28 6.63
C TRP A 41 6.70 -14.40 7.10
N LYS A 42 6.94 -15.67 6.75
CA LYS A 42 6.13 -16.78 7.28
C LYS A 42 6.38 -17.01 8.76
N VAL A 43 7.56 -16.64 9.26
CA VAL A 43 7.94 -16.74 10.67
C VAL A 43 7.74 -15.42 11.41
N GLN A 44 7.98 -14.29 10.75
CA GLN A 44 8.01 -12.98 11.42
C GLN A 44 6.66 -12.26 11.45
N ALA A 45 5.70 -12.60 10.58
CA ALA A 45 4.45 -11.84 10.48
C ALA A 45 3.66 -11.80 11.80
N SER A 46 3.45 -12.95 12.47
CA SER A 46 2.70 -13.00 13.73
C SER A 46 3.42 -12.25 14.86
N LYS A 47 4.74 -12.44 15.00
CA LYS A 47 5.55 -11.74 16.00
C LYS A 47 5.52 -10.23 15.80
N TYR A 48 5.58 -9.80 14.55
CA TYR A 48 5.51 -8.38 14.23
C TYR A 48 4.11 -7.81 14.49
N ARG A 49 3.05 -8.54 14.12
CA ARG A 49 1.67 -8.20 14.47
C ARG A 49 1.50 -8.01 15.99
N ASP A 50 1.97 -8.96 16.80
CA ASP A 50 1.86 -8.88 18.26
C ASP A 50 2.66 -7.71 18.84
N GLN A 51 3.86 -7.45 18.29
CA GLN A 51 4.65 -6.28 18.66
C GLN A 51 3.90 -4.98 18.38
N MET A 52 3.28 -4.86 17.19
CA MET A 52 2.60 -3.64 16.80
C MET A 52 1.29 -3.42 17.57
N ILE A 53 0.54 -4.49 17.86
CA ILE A 53 -0.64 -4.42 18.72
C ILE A 53 -0.25 -3.94 20.12
N ARG A 54 0.80 -4.52 20.71
CA ARG A 54 1.33 -4.05 21.99
C ARG A 54 1.74 -2.57 21.93
N THR A 55 2.40 -2.13 20.86
CA THR A 55 2.75 -0.72 20.67
C THR A 55 1.51 0.19 20.60
N MET A 56 0.42 -0.27 19.98
CA MET A 56 -0.84 0.48 19.98
C MET A 56 -1.45 0.58 21.37
N GLU A 57 -1.48 -0.51 22.14
CA GLU A 57 -2.02 -0.51 23.50
C GLU A 57 -1.21 0.41 24.42
N GLU A 58 0.12 0.37 24.32
CA GLU A 58 1.04 1.29 25.02
C GLU A 58 0.80 2.76 24.63
N ARG A 59 0.21 3.02 23.46
CA ARG A 59 -0.15 4.36 22.95
C ARG A 59 -1.62 4.73 23.15
N GLY A 60 -2.34 4.02 24.02
CA GLY A 60 -3.69 4.39 24.47
C GLY A 60 -4.84 3.61 23.83
N TYR A 61 -4.56 2.64 22.94
CA TYR A 61 -5.56 1.70 22.45
C TYR A 61 -5.75 0.54 23.45
N THR A 62 -6.07 0.83 24.71
CA THR A 62 -6.12 -0.17 25.79
C THR A 62 -7.16 -1.26 25.51
N GLY A 63 -6.76 -2.54 25.62
CA GLY A 63 -7.64 -3.69 25.41
C GLY A 63 -7.97 -3.95 23.93
N PHE A 64 -7.19 -3.37 23.02
CA PHE A 64 -7.42 -3.52 21.58
C PHE A 64 -7.27 -4.98 21.15
N ASN A 65 -6.23 -5.69 21.63
CA ASN A 65 -6.01 -7.07 21.24
C ASN A 65 -7.21 -7.97 21.57
N ASP A 66 -7.75 -7.80 22.77
CA ASP A 66 -8.85 -8.62 23.29
C ASP A 66 -10.20 -8.25 22.65
N SER A 67 -10.28 -7.10 21.97
CA SER A 67 -11.49 -6.61 21.29
C SER A 67 -11.59 -7.06 19.83
N ILE A 68 -10.59 -7.77 19.29
CA ILE A 68 -10.56 -8.21 17.89
C ILE A 68 -11.46 -9.44 17.73
N GLU A 69 -12.56 -9.28 16.98
CA GLU A 69 -13.48 -10.37 16.65
C GLU A 69 -13.14 -11.05 15.32
N VAL A 70 -12.66 -10.27 14.36
CA VAL A 70 -12.24 -10.73 13.03
C VAL A 70 -10.98 -9.96 12.65
N GLU A 71 -9.99 -10.66 12.14
CA GLU A 71 -8.74 -10.08 11.66
C GLU A 71 -8.41 -10.60 10.26
N GLN A 72 -8.01 -9.69 9.38
CA GLN A 72 -7.33 -10.02 8.14
C GLN A 72 -5.98 -9.32 8.14
N MET A 73 -4.91 -10.11 8.17
CA MET A 73 -3.55 -9.61 8.06
C MET A 73 -3.10 -9.67 6.60
N THR A 74 -2.40 -8.62 6.14
CA THR A 74 -1.78 -8.59 4.82
C THR A 74 -0.31 -8.22 4.98
N THR A 75 0.55 -9.04 4.40
CA THR A 75 2.01 -8.97 4.48
C THR A 75 2.60 -8.67 3.10
N PRO A 76 3.91 -8.38 3.01
CA PRO A 76 4.57 -8.26 1.70
C PRO A 76 4.43 -9.52 0.82
N LEU A 77 4.31 -10.72 1.41
CA LEU A 77 4.08 -11.96 0.65
C LEU A 77 2.73 -11.95 -0.08
N ASP A 78 1.69 -11.45 0.58
CA ASP A 78 0.35 -11.35 0.02
C ASP A 78 0.30 -10.34 -1.14
N TRP A 79 1.06 -9.24 -1.02
CA TRP A 79 1.24 -8.30 -2.12
C TRP A 79 1.99 -8.90 -3.31
N GLN A 80 3.04 -9.68 -3.06
CA GLN A 80 3.73 -10.37 -4.15
C GLN A 80 2.84 -11.42 -4.83
N ALA A 81 2.01 -12.14 -4.08
CA ALA A 81 1.04 -13.06 -4.65
C ALA A 81 0.01 -12.37 -5.56
N GLN A 82 -0.26 -11.07 -5.33
CA GLN A 82 -1.10 -10.23 -6.18
C GLN A 82 -0.35 -9.59 -7.37
N GLY A 83 0.92 -9.94 -7.58
CA GLY A 83 1.74 -9.41 -8.67
C GLY A 83 2.41 -8.07 -8.36
N MET A 84 2.44 -7.64 -7.10
CA MET A 84 3.18 -6.44 -6.69
C MET A 84 4.65 -6.80 -6.48
N GLU A 85 5.52 -6.25 -7.32
CA GLU A 85 6.96 -6.55 -7.31
C GLU A 85 7.58 -6.32 -5.92
N ALA A 86 8.39 -7.28 -5.47
CA ALA A 86 8.97 -7.33 -4.13
C ALA A 86 7.96 -7.17 -2.96
N GLY A 87 6.66 -7.36 -3.19
CA GLY A 87 5.64 -7.13 -2.16
C GLY A 87 5.44 -5.65 -1.80
N ALA A 88 5.75 -4.73 -2.73
CA ALA A 88 5.65 -3.29 -2.51
C ALA A 88 4.35 -2.71 -3.12
N PRO A 89 3.31 -2.44 -2.31
CA PRO A 89 2.01 -1.97 -2.81
C PRO A 89 2.04 -0.52 -3.33
N PHE A 90 3.11 0.22 -3.05
CA PHE A 90 3.30 1.61 -3.44
C PHE A 90 4.26 1.80 -4.63
N ALA A 91 4.55 0.72 -5.36
CA ALA A 91 5.45 0.72 -6.51
C ALA A 91 6.86 1.28 -6.17
N ALA A 92 7.47 2.00 -7.11
CA ALA A 92 8.81 2.56 -6.99
C ALA A 92 8.94 3.48 -5.76
N ALA A 93 10.03 3.31 -4.99
CA ALA A 93 10.30 4.09 -3.80
C ALA A 93 10.61 5.55 -4.14
N HIS A 94 10.44 6.44 -3.16
CA HIS A 94 10.75 7.87 -3.29
C HIS A 94 12.24 8.19 -3.19
N THR A 95 13.07 7.46 -3.93
CA THR A 95 14.51 7.72 -4.04
C THR A 95 14.81 8.52 -5.31
N PHE A 96 15.94 9.23 -5.35
CA PHE A 96 16.31 10.07 -6.49
C PHE A 96 16.30 9.29 -7.81
N PHE A 97 16.84 8.07 -7.81
CA PHE A 97 16.94 7.21 -9.00
C PHE A 97 15.63 6.52 -9.41
N GLN A 98 14.58 6.57 -8.59
CA GLN A 98 13.30 5.92 -8.85
C GLN A 98 12.14 6.92 -9.03
N THR A 99 12.44 8.22 -8.97
CA THR A 99 11.45 9.30 -9.06
C THR A 99 11.80 10.29 -10.16
N GLY A 100 10.85 11.19 -10.45
CA GLY A 100 11.02 12.24 -11.43
C GLY A 100 11.38 11.68 -12.82
N PRO A 101 12.46 12.17 -13.47
CA PRO A 101 12.80 11.77 -14.83
C PRO A 101 13.24 10.30 -14.97
N PHE A 102 13.59 9.64 -13.86
CA PHE A 102 14.04 8.24 -13.86
C PHE A 102 12.90 7.24 -13.63
N ARG A 103 11.69 7.72 -13.31
CA ARG A 103 10.51 6.86 -13.20
C ARG A 103 10.18 6.27 -14.59
N PRO A 104 9.78 4.98 -14.68
CA PRO A 104 9.39 4.38 -15.95
C PRO A 104 8.34 5.22 -16.68
N ARG A 105 8.55 5.43 -17.98
CA ARG A 105 7.64 6.21 -18.85
C ARG A 105 6.42 5.38 -19.19
N ASN A 106 5.34 6.04 -19.62
CA ASN A 106 4.15 5.31 -20.11
C ASN A 106 4.46 4.53 -21.40
N MET A 107 5.34 5.02 -22.28
CA MET A 107 5.70 4.28 -23.48
C MET A 107 6.70 3.18 -23.16
N ALA A 108 6.44 1.96 -23.63
CA ALA A 108 7.39 0.86 -23.54
C ALA A 108 8.62 1.15 -24.43
N GLN A 109 9.81 0.94 -23.88
CA GLN A 109 11.05 1.15 -24.63
C GLN A 109 11.12 0.17 -25.81
N GLY A 110 11.37 0.70 -27.01
CA GLY A 110 11.48 -0.11 -28.24
C GLY A 110 10.15 -0.45 -28.91
N PHE A 111 9.01 0.02 -28.39
CA PHE A 111 7.69 -0.20 -28.98
C PHE A 111 6.97 1.12 -29.21
N GLU A 112 6.34 1.28 -30.36
CA GLU A 112 5.57 2.48 -30.71
C GLU A 112 4.08 2.36 -30.35
N ASN A 113 3.62 1.16 -30.01
CA ASN A 113 2.20 0.83 -29.82
C ASN A 113 1.88 0.16 -28.47
N VAL A 114 2.79 0.24 -27.49
CA VAL A 114 2.60 -0.32 -26.15
C VAL A 114 2.71 0.79 -25.11
N VAL A 115 1.63 0.99 -24.35
CA VAL A 115 1.50 2.04 -23.35
C VAL A 115 1.12 1.47 -21.99
N PHE A 116 1.91 1.78 -20.97
CA PHE A 116 1.67 1.48 -19.57
C PHE A 116 0.81 2.56 -18.92
N ALA A 117 -0.12 2.12 -18.08
CA ALA A 117 -0.91 2.95 -17.17
C ALA A 117 -0.84 2.36 -15.76
N GLY A 118 -0.83 3.22 -14.75
CA GLY A 118 -0.90 2.82 -13.35
C GLY A 118 0.20 3.39 -12.47
N SER A 119 0.34 2.83 -11.27
CA SER A 119 1.21 3.36 -10.21
C SER A 119 2.71 3.13 -10.44
N GLY A 120 3.06 2.14 -11.29
CA GLY A 120 4.44 1.79 -11.64
C GLY A 120 5.08 2.68 -12.71
N THR A 121 4.31 3.57 -13.32
CA THR A 121 4.78 4.45 -14.40
C THR A 121 4.48 5.91 -14.08
N GLN A 122 4.78 6.82 -15.00
CA GLN A 122 4.48 8.23 -14.87
C GLN A 122 2.95 8.43 -14.72
N PRO A 123 2.49 9.27 -13.76
CA PRO A 123 3.27 10.21 -12.97
C PRO A 123 3.67 9.74 -11.55
N GLY A 124 3.06 8.71 -10.99
CA GLY A 124 3.18 8.49 -9.56
C GLY A 124 2.38 7.33 -9.00
N VAL A 125 2.65 7.03 -7.73
CA VAL A 125 1.81 6.19 -6.87
C VAL A 125 0.63 7.00 -6.30
N GLY A 126 -0.43 6.31 -5.90
CA GLY A 126 -1.61 6.88 -5.26
C GLY A 126 -2.76 7.06 -6.25
N VAL A 127 -3.99 6.97 -5.75
CA VAL A 127 -5.21 7.02 -6.58
C VAL A 127 -5.23 8.22 -7.54
N PRO A 128 -4.95 9.47 -7.12
CA PRO A 128 -4.94 10.60 -8.05
C PRO A 128 -3.93 10.44 -9.19
N MET A 129 -2.74 9.93 -8.87
CA MET A 129 -1.66 9.76 -9.85
C MET A 129 -1.94 8.61 -10.81
N VAL A 130 -2.57 7.52 -10.33
CA VAL A 130 -3.02 6.41 -11.17
C VAL A 130 -4.08 6.88 -12.18
N LEU A 131 -5.04 7.70 -11.75
CA LEU A 131 -6.06 8.26 -12.65
C LEU A 131 -5.42 9.13 -13.73
N ILE A 132 -4.48 10.00 -13.36
CA ILE A 132 -3.73 10.82 -14.32
C ILE A 132 -2.91 9.94 -15.26
N SER A 133 -2.25 8.88 -14.75
CA SER A 133 -1.51 7.91 -15.56
C SER A 133 -2.39 7.28 -16.63
N GLY A 134 -3.60 6.85 -16.25
CA GLY A 134 -4.60 6.28 -17.17
C GLY A 134 -5.01 7.27 -18.27
N ARG A 135 -5.29 8.53 -17.91
CA ARG A 135 -5.59 9.58 -18.89
C ARG A 135 -4.42 9.76 -19.87
N LEU A 136 -3.21 9.93 -19.35
CA LEU A 136 -2.01 10.13 -20.15
C LEU A 136 -1.70 8.92 -21.06
N ALA A 137 -2.05 7.71 -20.64
CA ALA A 137 -1.92 6.52 -21.47
C ALA A 137 -2.95 6.51 -22.61
N ALA A 138 -4.22 6.85 -22.31
CA ALA A 138 -5.26 6.98 -23.32
C ALA A 138 -4.91 8.03 -24.37
N GLU A 139 -4.45 9.22 -23.96
CA GLU A 139 -4.05 10.30 -24.87
C GLU A 139 -2.91 9.91 -25.82
N ARG A 140 -2.03 8.98 -25.44
CA ARG A 140 -0.99 8.44 -26.32
C ARG A 140 -1.51 7.52 -27.41
N ILE A 141 -2.67 6.91 -27.17
CA ILE A 141 -3.32 6.00 -28.12
C ILE A 141 -4.27 6.78 -29.04
N VAL A 142 -5.11 7.65 -28.47
CA VAL A 142 -6.19 8.32 -29.21
C VAL A 142 -5.91 9.79 -29.57
N GLY A 143 -4.79 10.34 -29.09
CA GLY A 143 -4.49 11.78 -29.16
C GLY A 143 -5.02 12.56 -27.94
N PRO A 144 -4.56 13.80 -27.75
CA PRO A 144 -4.99 14.63 -26.61
C PRO A 144 -6.47 15.01 -26.71
N VAL A 145 -7.16 15.02 -25.57
CA VAL A 145 -8.52 15.54 -25.46
C VAL A 145 -8.42 17.07 -25.36
N LEU A 146 -9.02 17.78 -26.32
CA LEU A 146 -9.17 19.24 -26.30
C LEU A 146 -10.18 19.70 -25.26
#